data_AF-A0A9P7CAE1-F1
#
_entry.id   AF-A0A9P7CAE1-F1
#
_cell.length_a   1.000
_cell.length_b   1.000
_cell.length_c   1.000
_cell.angle_alpha   90.00
_cell.angle_beta   90.00
_cell.angle_gamma   90.00
#
_symmetry.space_group_name_H-M   'P 1'
#
loop_
_entity.id
_entity.type
_entity.pdbx_description
1 polymer ?
#
loop_
_entity_poly.entity_id
_entity_poly.type
_entity_poly.pdbx_seq_one_letter_code
_entity_poly.pdbx_strand_id
1 'polypeptide(L)'
;MRECIDTWLKDEVIERASPNSDWNSSLTLAPKKDLLGNLTGHRPCLDPRLLKKFSIDYKDQLSLPLLIFDKHFIDSKSTNPIVLRPHSLLKVNNTNLEVVHLD
;
A
#
# COMPACT_ATOMS: atom_id res chain seq x y z
N MET A 1 -3.79 -19.10 16.86
CA MET A 1 -4.61 -17.88 17.10
C MET A 1 -4.56 -17.46 18.57
N ARG A 2 -4.91 -18.34 19.52
CA ARG A 2 -4.89 -18.00 20.95
C ARG A 2 -3.53 -17.49 21.44
N GLU A 3 -2.45 -18.16 21.06
CA GLU A 3 -1.07 -17.69 21.33
C GLU A 3 -0.80 -16.26 20.84
N CYS A 4 -1.25 -15.88 19.63
CA CYS A 4 -1.10 -14.50 19.14
C CYS A 4 -1.89 -13.50 19.98
N ILE A 5 -3.12 -13.87 20.40
CA ILE A 5 -3.97 -13.03 21.24
C ILE A 5 -3.32 -12.83 22.61
N ASP A 6 -2.76 -13.89 23.20
CA ASP A 6 -2.12 -13.83 24.51
C ASP A 6 -0.86 -12.94 24.47
N THR A 7 -0.04 -13.06 23.42
CA THR A 7 1.11 -12.17 23.19
C THR A 7 0.65 -10.72 23.03
N TRP A 8 -0.39 -10.45 22.24
CA TRP A 8 -0.88 -9.08 22.05
C TRP A 8 -1.50 -8.46 23.30
N LEU A 9 -2.16 -9.27 24.15
CA LEU A 9 -2.64 -8.82 25.45
C LEU A 9 -1.47 -8.51 26.39
N LYS A 10 -0.44 -9.35 26.39
CA LYS A 10 0.77 -9.16 27.19
C LYS A 10 1.57 -7.94 26.77
N ASP A 11 1.68 -7.72 25.46
CA ASP A 11 2.40 -6.60 24.85
C ASP A 11 1.56 -5.32 24.78
N GLU A 12 0.35 -5.33 25.37
CA GLU A 12 -0.59 -4.20 25.42
C GLU A 12 -0.97 -3.64 24.02
N VAL A 13 -0.88 -4.48 22.99
CA VAL A 13 -1.32 -4.18 21.61
C VAL A 13 -2.85 -4.20 21.51
N ILE A 14 -3.50 -5.04 22.31
CA ILE A 14 -4.97 -5.13 22.41
C ILE A 14 -5.40 -5.15 23.88
N GLU A 15 -6.64 -4.74 24.13
CA GLU A 15 -7.28 -4.86 25.43
C GLU A 15 -8.61 -5.64 25.32
N ARG A 16 -9.15 -6.06 26.46
CA ARG A 16 -10.47 -6.68 26.49
C ARG A 16 -11.54 -5.60 26.32
N ALA A 17 -12.41 -5.78 25.34
CA ALA A 17 -13.56 -4.92 25.15
C ALA A 17 -14.51 -4.97 26.37
N SER A 18 -15.27 -3.88 26.57
CA SER A 18 -16.35 -3.82 27.55
C SER A 18 -17.38 -4.94 27.31
N PRO A 19 -17.96 -5.53 28.38
CA PRO A 19 -19.00 -6.56 28.23
C PRO A 19 -20.22 -6.12 27.41
N ASN A 20 -20.47 -4.81 27.33
CA ASN A 20 -21.61 -4.23 26.61
C ASN A 20 -21.26 -3.77 25.18
N SER A 21 -20.19 -4.31 24.58
CA SER A 21 -19.81 -3.96 23.21
C SER A 21 -20.68 -4.69 22.20
N ASP A 22 -21.49 -3.94 21.46
CA ASP A 22 -22.30 -4.47 20.35
C ASP A 22 -21.50 -4.68 19.05
N TRP A 23 -20.22 -4.29 19.03
CA TRP A 23 -19.36 -4.32 17.86
C TRP A 23 -18.47 -5.55 17.82
N ASN A 24 -18.40 -6.19 16.64
CA ASN A 24 -17.48 -7.29 16.38
C ASN A 24 -17.01 -7.26 14.92
N SER A 25 -15.77 -7.68 14.68
CA SER A 25 -15.21 -7.88 13.34
C SER A 25 -14.45 -9.19 13.32
N SER A 26 -14.64 -9.99 12.28
CA SER A 26 -14.05 -11.33 12.21
C SER A 26 -12.53 -11.27 12.12
N LEU A 27 -11.86 -12.18 12.83
CA LEU A 27 -10.42 -12.40 12.74
C LEU A 27 -10.16 -13.70 11.98
N THR A 28 -9.36 -13.63 10.91
CA THR A 28 -8.99 -14.78 10.07
C THR A 28 -7.50 -15.10 10.23
N LEU A 29 -7.05 -16.27 9.77
CA LEU A 29 -5.64 -16.66 9.75
C LEU A 29 -5.17 -16.83 8.32
N ALA A 30 -4.14 -16.08 7.93
CA ALA A 30 -3.44 -16.26 6.67
C ALA A 30 -2.16 -17.09 6.89
N PRO A 31 -1.90 -18.14 6.09
CA PRO A 31 -0.66 -18.91 6.20
C PRO A 31 0.55 -18.04 5.83
N LYS A 32 1.62 -18.11 6.64
CA LYS A 32 2.91 -17.48 6.37
C LYS A 32 3.86 -18.52 5.78
N LYS A 33 4.50 -18.17 4.68
CA LYS A 33 5.53 -18.99 4.03
C LYS A 33 6.90 -18.34 4.15
N ASP A 34 7.95 -19.17 4.21
CA ASP A 34 9.34 -18.71 4.05
C ASP A 34 9.70 -18.51 2.56
N LEU A 35 10.96 -18.16 2.30
CA LEU A 35 11.51 -17.97 0.95
C LEU A 35 11.47 -19.24 0.09
N LEU A 36 11.41 -20.42 0.72
CA LEU A 36 11.35 -21.72 0.04
C LEU A 36 9.90 -22.20 -0.14
N GLY A 37 8.91 -21.43 0.35
CA GLY A 37 7.50 -21.75 0.26
C GLY A 37 6.97 -22.65 1.38
N ASN A 38 7.79 -23.00 2.37
CA ASN A 38 7.37 -23.84 3.49
C ASN A 38 6.51 -23.03 4.46
N LEU A 39 5.49 -23.67 5.04
CA LEU A 39 4.64 -23.10 6.08
C LEU A 39 5.47 -22.83 7.34
N THR A 40 5.59 -21.56 7.72
CA THR A 40 6.34 -21.12 8.91
C THR A 40 5.45 -20.60 10.02
N GLY A 41 4.17 -20.38 9.76
CA GLY A 41 3.23 -19.91 10.77
C GLY A 41 1.96 -19.36 10.16
N HIS A 42 1.23 -18.58 10.95
CA HIS A 42 0.00 -17.92 10.54
C HIS A 42 0.02 -16.45 10.97
N ARG A 43 -0.59 -15.60 10.14
CA ARG A 43 -0.82 -14.19 10.43
C ARG A 43 -2.29 -14.01 10.80
N PRO A 44 -2.63 -13.56 12.01
CA PRO A 44 -3.97 -13.08 12.30
C PRO A 44 -4.28 -11.83 11.45
N CYS A 45 -5.43 -11.84 10.79
CA CYS A 45 -5.89 -10.78 9.89
C CYS A 45 -7.30 -10.33 10.31
N LEU A 46 -7.42 -9.08 10.77
CA LEU A 46 -8.71 -8.44 11.03
C LEU A 46 -9.39 -8.14 9.70
N ASP A 47 -10.68 -8.38 9.59
CA ASP A 47 -11.49 -7.95 8.44
C ASP A 47 -12.13 -6.58 8.71
N PRO A 48 -11.57 -5.47 8.18
CA PRO A 48 -12.06 -4.13 8.47
C PRO A 48 -13.20 -3.71 7.55
N ARG A 49 -13.70 -4.56 6.63
CA ARG A 49 -14.66 -4.14 5.59
C ARG A 49 -15.94 -3.55 6.19
N LEU A 50 -16.45 -4.14 7.27
CA LEU A 50 -17.63 -3.63 7.96
C LEU A 50 -17.34 -2.29 8.63
N LEU A 51 -16.21 -2.17 9.34
CA LEU A 51 -15.78 -0.93 10.01
C LEU A 51 -15.60 0.21 9.02
N LYS A 52 -14.92 -0.05 7.90
CA LYS A 52 -14.62 0.95 6.86
C LYS A 52 -15.90 1.51 6.20
N LYS A 53 -17.00 0.75 6.19
CA LYS A 53 -18.30 1.24 5.70
C LYS A 53 -18.90 2.32 6.61
N PHE A 54 -18.62 2.26 7.91
CA PHE A 54 -19.16 3.20 8.91
C PHE A 54 -18.22 4.37 9.20
N SER A 55 -16.93 4.26 8.88
CA SER A 55 -15.99 5.39 8.95
C SER A 55 -16.28 6.38 7.81
N ILE A 56 -16.87 7.53 8.15
CA ILE A 56 -17.38 8.52 7.19
C ILE A 56 -16.35 9.61 6.83
N ASP A 57 -15.24 9.72 7.55
CA ASP A 57 -14.35 10.87 7.40
C ASP A 57 -13.25 10.64 6.34
N TYR A 58 -13.63 10.85 5.09
CA TYR A 58 -12.71 10.96 3.95
C TYR A 58 -11.68 12.11 4.11
N LYS A 59 -11.92 13.03 5.05
CA LYS A 59 -11.07 14.21 5.32
C LYS A 59 -9.72 13.85 5.96
N ASP A 60 -9.63 12.72 6.66
CA ASP A 60 -8.40 12.26 7.33
C ASP A 60 -7.54 11.34 6.46
N GLN A 61 -7.95 11.10 5.20
CA GLN A 61 -7.10 10.42 4.23
C GLN A 61 -6.00 11.36 3.77
N LEU A 62 -4.80 11.18 4.33
CA LEU A 62 -3.59 11.70 3.73
C LEU A 62 -3.41 11.02 2.36
N SER A 63 -3.69 11.78 1.30
CA SER A 63 -3.59 11.32 -0.08
C SER A 63 -2.13 10.98 -0.39
N LEU A 64 -1.82 9.69 -0.44
CA LEU A 64 -0.58 9.24 -1.07
C LEU A 64 -0.71 9.45 -2.58
N PRO A 65 0.34 9.93 -3.27
CA PRO A 65 0.32 10.00 -4.72
C PRO A 65 0.10 8.60 -5.26
N LEU A 66 -1.00 8.41 -6.00
CA LEU A 66 -1.16 7.22 -6.81
C LEU A 66 -0.05 7.27 -7.85
N LEU A 67 0.94 6.38 -7.70
CA LEU A 67 1.88 6.10 -8.77
C LEU A 67 1.10 5.39 -9.87
N ILE A 68 0.42 6.18 -10.70
CA ILE A 68 0.13 5.74 -12.05
C ILE A 68 1.51 5.55 -12.67
N PHE A 69 1.86 4.33 -13.04
CA PHE A 69 3.04 4.04 -13.86
C PHE A 69 2.84 4.61 -15.28
N ASP A 70 2.60 5.91 -15.38
CA ASP A 70 2.81 6.73 -16.55
C ASP A 70 3.95 7.71 -16.24
N LYS A 71 5.16 7.14 -16.28
CA LYS A 71 6.38 7.76 -16.81
C LYS A 71 6.94 9.03 -16.17
N HIS A 72 6.57 9.38 -14.94
CA HIS A 72 7.17 10.52 -14.24
C HIS A 72 7.74 10.18 -12.86
N PHE A 73 8.27 8.96 -12.70
CA PHE A 73 9.29 8.76 -11.67
C PHE A 73 10.64 9.16 -12.28
N ILE A 74 10.98 10.45 -12.15
CA ILE A 74 12.35 10.90 -12.41
C ILE A 74 13.17 10.45 -11.20
N ASP A 75 13.84 9.31 -11.34
CA ASP A 75 15.02 9.03 -10.54
C ASP A 75 16.02 10.15 -10.84
N SER A 76 16.42 10.92 -9.83
CA SER A 76 17.29 12.09 -9.94
C SER A 76 18.72 11.75 -10.40
N LYS A 77 18.95 10.57 -10.98
CA LYS A 77 20.24 10.05 -11.43
C LYS A 77 20.25 9.40 -12.81
N SER A 78 19.14 9.37 -13.56
CA SER A 78 19.10 8.70 -14.87
C SER A 78 19.26 9.67 -16.05
N THR A 79 20.28 9.45 -16.87
CA THR A 79 20.65 10.22 -18.08
C THR A 79 19.93 9.80 -19.36
N ASN A 80 18.87 9.00 -19.27
CA ASN A 80 18.17 8.48 -20.46
C ASN A 80 16.88 9.26 -20.79
N PRO A 81 16.59 9.53 -22.08
CA PRO A 81 15.43 10.33 -22.49
C PRO A 81 14.10 9.62 -22.19
N ILE A 82 13.14 10.39 -21.67
CA ILE A 82 11.80 9.93 -21.25
C ILE A 82 10.81 10.13 -22.41
N VAL A 83 10.11 9.07 -22.79
CA VAL A 83 9.09 9.08 -23.86
C VAL A 83 7.71 9.41 -23.28
N LEU A 84 7.21 10.63 -23.49
CA LEU A 84 5.81 10.98 -23.23
C LEU A 84 4.94 10.53 -24.43
N ARG A 85 3.82 9.85 -24.19
CA ARG A 85 2.97 9.31 -25.30
C ARG A 85 2.23 10.44 -26.05
N PRO A 86 1.65 10.21 -27.24
CA PRO A 86 2.04 9.28 -28.31
C PRO A 86 2.56 9.98 -29.58
N HIS A 87 2.72 11.31 -29.65
CA HIS A 87 3.02 12.00 -30.92
C HIS A 87 4.09 13.11 -30.86
N SER A 88 4.98 13.10 -29.87
CA SER A 88 6.11 14.02 -29.85
C SER A 88 7.30 13.42 -29.09
N LEU A 89 8.49 13.51 -29.69
CA LEU A 89 9.75 13.12 -29.05
C LEU A 89 10.43 14.37 -28.50
N LEU A 90 10.76 14.38 -27.22
CA LEU A 90 11.64 15.38 -26.63
C LEU A 90 13.07 14.86 -26.72
N LYS A 91 13.94 15.56 -27.45
CA LYS A 91 15.37 15.26 -27.47
C LYS A 91 16.06 16.14 -26.44
N VAL A 92 16.72 15.49 -25.47
CA VAL A 92 17.56 16.17 -24.48
C VAL A 92 18.99 16.12 -25.00
N ASN A 93 19.58 17.28 -25.31
CA ASN A 93 21.03 17.41 -25.45
C ASN A 93 21.53 18.20 -24.25
N ASN A 94 22.79 17.99 -23.84
CA ASN A 94 23.40 18.35 -22.54
C ASN A 94 23.16 19.77 -21.95
N THR A 95 22.46 20.67 -22.63
CA THR A 95 22.06 21.97 -22.09
C THR A 95 20.67 22.47 -22.50
N ASN A 96 19.88 21.79 -23.35
CA ASN A 96 18.54 22.26 -23.77
C ASN A 96 17.55 21.13 -24.12
N LEU A 97 16.26 21.41 -23.97
CA LEU A 97 15.14 20.54 -24.36
C LEU A 97 14.52 21.04 -25.67
N GLU A 98 14.52 20.20 -26.70
CA GLU A 98 13.86 20.48 -27.98
C GLU A 98 12.69 19.53 -28.24
N VAL A 99 11.54 20.07 -28.62
CA VAL A 99 10.34 19.32 -29.03
C VAL A 99 10.48 18.97 -30.51
N VAL A 100 10.59 17.68 -30.82
CA VAL A 100 10.56 17.17 -32.19
C VAL A 100 9.18 16.60 -32.46
N HIS A 101 8.45 17.24 -33.36
CA HIS A 101 7.24 16.69 -33.94
C HIS A 101 7.63 15.70 -35.04
N LEU A 102 7.07 14.49 -35.00
CA LEU A 102 7.15 13.54 -36.10
C LEU A 102 5.92 13.77 -36.98
N ASP A 103 6.14 14.04 -38.26
CA ASP A 103 5.08 14.18 -39.27
C ASP A 103 4.24 12.89 -39.43
#